data_AF-A0A0L0WAP0-F1
#
_entry.id   AF-A0A0L0WAP0-F1
#
_cell.length_a   1.000
_cell.length_b   1.000
_cell.length_c   1.000
_cell.angle_alpha   90.00
_cell.angle_beta   90.00
_cell.angle_gamma   90.00
#
_symmetry.space_group_name_H-M   'P 1'
#
loop_
_entity.id
_entity.type
_entity.pdbx_description
1 polymer ?
#
loop_
_entity_poly.entity_id
_entity_poly.type
_entity_poly.pdbx_seq_one_letter_code
_entity_poly.pdbx_strand_id
1 'polypeptide(L)'
;MIASFATKVFSVSQKRIYTLDEISRTGALNIEEQEVDGQKPSTYIKGPGLDEFSFTIPFVRQSGLSIGKEIEDWMNIRNMARPHMFILGNSPISNNKYLLVNVSVSDVVLDSKGNYVRAKVELQFKEFVRYGAKKEETTGTGVDSKKEKKRENKNAKKAKTDSKTKKSKKTSNKKGKSKKSDSKSKKTSSKSSGKNSSKLDELEKEIFG
;
A
#
# COMPACT_ATOMS: atom_id res chain seq x y z
N MET A 1 -13.58 5.52 -14.39
CA MET A 1 -12.89 5.55 -13.07
C MET A 1 -12.12 6.84 -13.00
N ILE A 2 -12.15 7.54 -11.86
CA ILE A 2 -11.40 8.78 -11.65
C ILE A 2 -10.12 8.45 -10.88
N ALA A 3 -10.25 7.69 -9.78
CA ALA A 3 -9.13 7.28 -8.95
C ALA A 3 -9.40 5.92 -8.29
N SER A 4 -8.37 5.32 -7.71
CA SER A 4 -8.50 4.14 -6.85
C SER A 4 -7.42 4.07 -5.79
N PHE A 5 -7.78 3.58 -4.61
CA PHE A 5 -6.86 3.29 -3.51
C PHE A 5 -7.37 2.11 -2.69
N ALA A 6 -6.49 1.15 -2.39
CA ALA A 6 -6.85 -0.10 -1.71
C ALA A 6 -8.06 -0.78 -2.39
N THR A 7 -9.18 -0.93 -1.67
CA THR A 7 -10.45 -1.49 -2.19
C THR A 7 -11.43 -0.44 -2.70
N LYS A 8 -11.06 0.85 -2.66
CA LYS A 8 -11.94 1.98 -2.99
C LYS A 8 -11.69 2.44 -4.42
N VAL A 9 -12.78 2.64 -5.16
CA VAL A 9 -12.79 3.12 -6.55
C VAL A 9 -13.67 4.35 -6.64
N PHE A 10 -13.08 5.46 -7.04
CA PHE A 10 -13.75 6.73 -7.26
C PHE A 10 -14.28 6.79 -8.69
N SER A 11 -15.57 7.07 -8.84
CA SER A 11 -16.25 7.18 -10.12
C SER A 11 -17.50 8.02 -10.01
N VAL A 12 -17.84 8.68 -11.10
CA VAL A 12 -19.09 9.42 -11.25
C VAL A 12 -19.90 8.76 -12.34
N SER A 13 -21.18 8.52 -12.04
CA SER A 13 -22.17 7.95 -12.94
C SER A 13 -23.53 8.56 -12.62
N GLN A 14 -24.53 8.31 -13.46
CA GLN A 14 -25.91 8.75 -13.19
C GLN A 14 -26.49 8.20 -11.87
N LYS A 15 -26.00 7.06 -11.39
CA LYS A 15 -26.53 6.39 -10.19
C LYS A 15 -25.76 6.68 -8.92
N ARG A 16 -24.47 7.03 -9.04
CA ARG A 16 -23.55 7.20 -7.92
C ARG A 16 -22.51 8.26 -8.24
N ILE A 17 -22.32 9.19 -7.32
CA ILE A 17 -21.24 10.17 -7.35
C ILE A 17 -20.32 9.82 -6.21
N TYR A 18 -19.14 9.29 -6.54
CA TYR A 18 -18.08 9.05 -5.58
C TYR A 18 -16.79 9.65 -6.12
N THR A 19 -16.54 10.91 -5.77
CA THR A 19 -15.46 11.73 -6.32
C THR A 19 -14.55 12.27 -5.22
N LEU A 20 -13.41 12.79 -5.66
CA LEU A 20 -12.44 13.53 -4.85
C LEU A 20 -12.73 15.02 -5.00
N ASP A 21 -12.43 15.80 -3.96
CA ASP A 21 -12.44 17.26 -3.95
C ASP A 21 -11.24 17.79 -3.15
N GLU A 22 -10.90 19.07 -3.31
CA GLU A 22 -9.85 19.77 -2.55
C GLU A 22 -8.51 18.98 -2.47
N ILE A 23 -8.05 18.46 -3.60
CA ILE A 23 -6.81 17.67 -3.65
C ILE A 23 -5.60 18.58 -3.39
N SER A 24 -4.79 18.21 -2.41
CA SER A 24 -3.50 18.86 -2.08
C SER A 24 -2.38 17.83 -2.09
N ARG A 25 -1.20 18.20 -2.59
CA ARG A 25 0.00 17.37 -2.59
C ARG A 25 1.21 18.20 -2.22
N THR A 26 2.01 17.69 -1.31
CA THR A 26 3.25 18.31 -0.85
C THR A 26 4.41 17.34 -1.02
N GLY A 27 5.54 17.86 -1.45
CA GLY A 27 6.82 17.17 -1.53
C GLY A 27 7.91 18.12 -1.07
N ALA A 28 8.93 17.59 -0.40
CA ALA A 28 10.00 18.39 0.18
C ALA A 28 11.35 17.71 -0.05
N LEU A 29 12.42 18.50 0.03
CA LEU A 29 13.78 17.97 0.16
C LEU A 29 14.14 17.89 1.64
N ASN A 30 14.78 16.80 2.04
CA ASN A 30 15.47 16.74 3.32
C ASN A 30 16.80 17.49 3.17
N ILE A 31 16.93 18.60 3.89
CA ILE A 31 18.12 19.45 3.88
C ILE A 31 18.65 19.64 5.31
N GLU A 32 19.89 20.08 5.42
CA GLU A 32 20.53 20.51 6.66
C GLU A 32 21.27 21.81 6.41
N GLU A 33 20.98 22.81 7.23
CA GLU A 33 21.67 24.10 7.17
C GLU A 33 22.90 24.06 8.07
N GLN A 34 24.01 24.58 7.56
CA GLN A 34 25.27 24.68 8.26
C GLN A 34 25.61 26.16 8.43
N GLU A 35 25.46 26.64 9.66
CA GLU A 35 25.70 28.03 10.01
C GLU A 35 27.20 28.36 10.03
N VAL A 36 27.51 29.57 9.58
CA VAL A 36 28.85 30.15 9.62
C VAL A 36 28.72 31.58 10.13
N ASP A 37 29.44 31.92 11.19
CA ASP A 37 29.32 33.24 11.82
C ASP A 37 29.61 34.39 10.84
N GLY A 38 28.74 35.39 10.85
CA GLY A 38 28.81 36.55 9.95
C GLY A 38 28.61 36.26 8.46
N GLN A 39 28.22 35.03 8.07
CA GLN A 39 28.01 34.63 6.68
C GLN A 39 26.65 33.97 6.48
N LYS A 40 26.23 33.84 5.21
CA LYS A 40 25.03 33.05 4.89
C LYS A 40 25.32 31.57 5.17
N PRO A 41 24.38 30.84 5.80
CA PRO A 41 24.55 29.40 6.02
C PRO A 41 24.62 28.66 4.68
N SER A 42 25.35 27.55 4.64
CA SER A 42 25.35 26.63 3.50
C SER A 42 24.28 25.54 3.69
N THR A 43 23.77 24.97 2.58
CA THR A 43 22.72 23.95 2.62
C THR A 43 23.25 22.61 2.10
N TYR A 44 23.21 21.58 2.95
CA TYR A 44 23.48 20.20 2.58
C TYR A 44 22.17 19.48 2.22
N ILE A 45 22.08 18.92 1.01
CA ILE A 45 20.90 18.18 0.55
C ILE A 45 21.08 16.69 0.89
N LYS A 46 20.27 16.18 1.82
CA LYS A 46 20.26 14.76 2.21
C LYS A 46 19.53 13.89 1.19
N GLY A 47 18.58 14.47 0.45
CA GLY A 47 17.82 13.79 -0.60
C GLY A 47 16.34 14.18 -0.58
N PRO A 48 15.49 13.48 -1.35
CA PRO A 48 14.05 13.70 -1.33
C PRO A 48 13.43 13.28 0.01
N GLY A 49 12.50 14.08 0.50
CA GLY A 49 11.60 13.71 1.58
C GLY A 49 10.49 12.76 1.11
N LEU A 50 9.63 12.34 2.04
CA LEU A 50 8.44 11.56 1.70
C LEU A 50 7.33 12.49 1.28
N ASP A 51 6.72 12.21 0.13
CA ASP A 51 5.57 12.97 -0.34
C ASP A 51 4.34 12.74 0.57
N GLU A 52 3.54 13.77 0.73
CA GLU A 52 2.25 13.71 1.40
C GLU A 52 1.17 14.25 0.46
N PHE A 53 -0.04 13.73 0.59
CA PHE A 53 -1.18 14.30 -0.14
C PHE A 53 -2.46 14.07 0.64
N SER A 54 -3.42 14.94 0.41
CA SER A 54 -4.75 14.85 1.00
C SER A 54 -5.81 15.20 -0.02
N PHE A 55 -7.02 14.77 0.26
CA PHE A 55 -8.21 15.19 -0.47
C PHE A 55 -9.43 14.98 0.42
N THR A 56 -10.53 15.57 0.01
CA THR A 56 -11.82 15.40 0.67
C THR A 56 -12.79 14.64 -0.20
N ILE A 57 -13.74 13.97 0.46
CA ILE A 57 -14.84 13.25 -0.17
C ILE A 57 -16.13 13.87 0.36
N PRO A 58 -16.86 14.64 -0.47
CA PRO A 58 -18.18 15.11 -0.11
C PRO A 58 -19.20 13.98 -0.29
N PHE A 59 -19.63 13.38 0.81
CA PHE A 59 -20.70 12.39 0.79
C PHE A 59 -22.07 13.07 0.91
N VAL A 60 -22.96 12.68 0.00
CA VAL A 60 -24.39 13.00 0.05
C VAL A 60 -25.16 11.70 -0.06
N ARG A 61 -26.28 11.59 0.65
CA ARG A 61 -27.12 10.39 0.62
C ARG A 61 -27.55 10.10 -0.81
N GLN A 62 -27.25 8.89 -1.27
CA GLN A 62 -27.59 8.38 -2.59
C GLN A 62 -28.17 6.98 -2.47
N SER A 63 -28.97 6.56 -3.45
CA SER A 63 -29.52 5.21 -3.48
C SER A 63 -28.39 4.17 -3.50
N GLY A 64 -28.41 3.24 -2.54
CA GLY A 64 -27.41 2.18 -2.40
C GLY A 64 -26.07 2.58 -1.78
N LEU A 65 -25.92 3.82 -1.29
CA LEU A 65 -24.72 4.28 -0.58
C LEU A 65 -25.03 4.57 0.89
N SER A 66 -24.43 3.79 1.80
CA SER A 66 -24.46 4.09 3.24
C SER A 66 -23.20 4.85 3.62
N ILE A 67 -23.35 6.14 3.96
CA ILE A 67 -22.23 7.02 4.31
C ILE A 67 -21.52 6.51 5.57
N GLY A 68 -22.27 6.09 6.60
CA GLY A 68 -21.68 5.56 7.84
C GLY A 68 -20.80 4.33 7.59
N LYS A 69 -21.25 3.43 6.71
CA LYS A 69 -20.45 2.26 6.31
C LYS A 69 -19.19 2.66 5.54
N GLU A 70 -19.28 3.65 4.65
CA GLU A 70 -18.11 4.13 3.91
C GLU A 70 -17.08 4.77 4.85
N ILE A 71 -17.51 5.54 5.86
CA ILE A 71 -16.62 6.09 6.90
C ILE A 71 -15.91 4.96 7.66
N GLU A 72 -16.65 3.96 8.12
CA GLU A 72 -16.09 2.81 8.84
C GLU A 72 -15.09 2.03 7.97
N ASP A 73 -15.41 1.81 6.70
CA ASP A 73 -14.49 1.18 5.75
C ASP A 73 -13.18 1.98 5.60
N TRP A 74 -13.24 3.32 5.55
CA TRP A 74 -12.02 4.15 5.51
C TRP A 74 -11.20 4.05 6.79
N MET A 75 -11.86 4.07 7.95
CA MET A 75 -11.19 3.83 9.23
C MET A 75 -10.52 2.45 9.27
N ASN A 76 -11.17 1.42 8.73
CA ASN A 76 -10.61 0.08 8.60
C ASN A 76 -9.40 0.05 7.66
N ILE A 77 -9.46 0.74 6.51
CA ILE A 77 -8.33 0.86 5.59
C ILE A 77 -7.13 1.51 6.28
N ARG A 78 -7.34 2.56 7.06
CA ARG A 78 -6.31 3.19 7.88
C ARG A 78 -5.71 2.20 8.89
N ASN A 79 -6.57 1.52 9.66
CA ASN A 79 -6.15 0.61 10.73
C ASN A 79 -5.44 -0.65 10.21
N MET A 80 -5.70 -1.06 8.96
CA MET A 80 -4.94 -2.15 8.33
C MET A 80 -3.46 -1.81 8.13
N ALA A 81 -3.09 -0.52 8.10
CA ALA A 81 -1.71 -0.04 7.95
C ALA A 81 -0.97 -0.67 6.76
N ARG A 82 -1.71 -0.94 5.66
CA ARG A 82 -1.16 -1.53 4.44
C ARG A 82 -0.93 -0.45 3.38
N PRO A 83 0.28 -0.37 2.80
CA PRO A 83 0.58 0.60 1.76
C PRO A 83 0.01 0.14 0.42
N HIS A 84 -0.68 1.03 -0.29
CA HIS A 84 -1.26 0.78 -1.61
C HIS A 84 -0.81 1.83 -2.62
N MET A 85 -0.85 1.48 -3.91
CA MET A 85 -0.67 2.49 -4.95
C MET A 85 -1.93 3.35 -5.02
N PHE A 86 -1.76 4.66 -5.12
CA PHE A 86 -2.86 5.56 -5.43
C PHE A 86 -2.86 5.85 -6.92
N ILE A 87 -3.94 5.48 -7.60
CA ILE A 87 -4.11 5.66 -9.04
C ILE A 87 -5.05 6.83 -9.25
N LEU A 88 -4.66 7.80 -10.08
CA LEU A 88 -5.46 8.95 -10.50
C LEU A 88 -5.41 9.06 -12.02
N GLY A 89 -6.55 9.11 -12.69
CA GLY A 89 -6.60 9.24 -14.16
C GLY A 89 -5.83 8.14 -14.90
N ASN A 90 -5.97 6.89 -14.44
CA ASN A 90 -5.27 5.70 -14.99
C ASN A 90 -3.75 5.64 -14.76
N SER A 91 -3.17 6.59 -14.04
CA SER A 91 -1.73 6.61 -13.73
C SER A 91 -1.48 6.63 -12.21
N PRO A 92 -0.42 5.97 -11.72
CA PRO A 92 -0.02 6.12 -10.33
C PRO A 92 0.47 7.55 -10.07
N ILE A 93 0.12 8.12 -8.92
CA ILE A 93 0.54 9.50 -8.57
C ILE A 93 2.04 9.59 -8.25
N SER A 94 2.65 8.48 -7.83
CA SER A 94 4.09 8.36 -7.57
C SER A 94 4.55 6.92 -7.83
N ASN A 95 5.86 6.71 -7.85
CA ASN A 95 6.47 5.39 -8.00
C ASN A 95 6.37 4.55 -6.72
N ASN A 96 6.12 5.17 -5.56
CA ASN A 96 6.01 4.50 -4.29
C ASN A 96 4.54 4.30 -3.90
N LYS A 97 4.32 3.46 -2.90
CA LYS A 97 3.00 3.25 -2.32
C LYS A 97 2.76 4.30 -1.24
N TYR A 98 1.49 4.48 -0.87
CA TYR A 98 1.06 5.39 0.18
C TYR A 98 0.32 4.65 1.29
N LEU A 99 0.49 5.14 2.52
CA LEU A 99 -0.33 4.79 3.68
C LEU A 99 -1.39 5.85 3.90
N LEU A 100 -2.60 5.43 4.23
CA LEU A 100 -3.61 6.31 4.79
C LEU A 100 -3.28 6.54 6.27
N VAL A 101 -2.94 7.78 6.63
CA VAL A 101 -2.47 8.13 7.99
C VAL A 101 -3.56 8.80 8.82
N ASN A 102 -4.48 9.52 8.18
CA ASN A 102 -5.60 10.20 8.85
C ASN A 102 -6.90 10.03 8.06
N VAL A 103 -8.00 9.87 8.79
CA VAL A 103 -9.38 9.93 8.31
C VAL A 103 -10.11 10.88 9.25
N SER A 104 -10.52 12.04 8.75
CA SER A 104 -11.27 13.04 9.50
C SER A 104 -12.68 13.16 8.91
N VAL A 105 -13.69 13.30 9.77
CA VAL A 105 -15.10 13.43 9.37
C VAL A 105 -15.64 14.76 9.89
N SER A 106 -16.14 15.60 9.00
CA SER A 106 -16.73 16.90 9.30
C SER A 106 -18.07 17.09 8.57
N ASP A 107 -18.73 18.23 8.82
CA ASP A 107 -19.94 18.66 8.12
C ASP A 107 -21.05 17.60 8.07
N VAL A 108 -21.20 16.89 9.19
CA VAL A 108 -22.15 15.79 9.33
C VAL A 108 -23.57 16.35 9.51
N VAL A 109 -24.47 15.89 8.65
CA VAL A 109 -25.92 16.13 8.80
C VAL A 109 -26.61 14.79 8.94
N LEU A 110 -27.38 14.62 10.01
CA LEU A 110 -28.16 13.42 10.31
C LEU A 110 -29.65 13.67 10.06
N ASP A 111 -30.40 12.61 9.74
CA ASP A 111 -31.85 12.65 9.78
C ASP A 111 -32.41 12.41 11.20
N SER A 112 -33.72 12.53 11.36
CA SER A 112 -34.41 12.30 12.64
C SER A 112 -34.28 10.89 13.20
N LYS A 113 -33.73 9.95 12.42
CA LYS A 113 -33.46 8.56 12.82
C LYS A 113 -31.97 8.30 13.06
N GLY A 114 -31.12 9.34 13.02
CA GLY A 114 -29.68 9.24 13.23
C GLY A 114 -28.89 8.74 12.02
N ASN A 115 -29.50 8.63 10.83
CA ASN A 115 -28.77 8.20 9.64
C ASN A 115 -28.10 9.39 8.96
N TYR A 116 -26.89 9.18 8.45
CA TYR A 116 -26.16 10.19 7.67
C TYR A 116 -26.92 10.63 6.41
N VAL A 117 -27.12 11.92 6.27
CA VAL A 117 -27.65 12.60 5.08
C VAL A 117 -26.50 13.21 4.27
N ARG A 118 -25.53 13.81 4.97
CA ARG A 118 -24.31 14.40 4.40
C ARG A 118 -23.15 14.19 5.39
N ALA A 119 -21.94 14.08 4.85
CA ALA A 119 -20.70 14.21 5.61
C ALA A 119 -19.58 14.61 4.65
N LYS A 120 -18.55 15.28 5.16
CA LYS A 120 -17.29 15.51 4.46
C LYS A 120 -16.23 14.62 5.12
N VAL A 121 -15.50 13.86 4.32
CA VAL A 121 -14.42 12.99 4.81
C VAL A 121 -13.11 13.45 4.22
N GLU A 122 -12.20 13.94 5.05
CA GLU A 122 -10.83 14.27 4.66
C GLU A 122 -9.92 13.07 4.89
N LEU A 123 -9.15 12.72 3.87
CA LEU A 123 -8.17 11.64 3.91
C LEU A 123 -6.78 12.22 3.71
N GLN A 124 -5.84 11.82 4.57
CA GLN A 124 -4.44 12.24 4.46
C GLN A 124 -3.55 11.02 4.31
N PHE A 125 -2.63 11.12 3.36
CA PHE A 125 -1.75 10.04 2.95
C PHE A 125 -0.30 10.46 3.07
N LYS A 126 0.55 9.49 3.39
CA LYS A 126 2.00 9.65 3.43
C LYS A 126 2.67 8.56 2.61
N GLU A 127 3.67 8.96 1.83
CA GLU A 127 4.44 8.05 1.02
C GLU A 127 5.15 7.03 1.92
N PHE A 128 5.15 5.78 1.49
CA PHE A 128 5.70 4.66 2.23
C PHE A 128 6.89 4.06 1.49
N VAL A 129 8.05 4.17 2.13
CA VAL A 129 9.29 3.53 1.72
C VAL A 129 9.71 2.56 2.82
N ARG A 130 9.97 1.30 2.47
CA ARG A 130 10.50 0.33 3.44
C ARG A 130 11.93 0.69 3.80
N TYR A 131 12.29 0.50 5.07
CA TYR A 131 13.67 0.58 5.50
C TYR A 131 14.57 -0.32 4.64
N GLY A 132 15.69 0.21 4.16
CA GLY A 132 16.64 -0.51 3.30
C GLY A 132 16.24 -0.63 1.82
N ALA A 133 15.13 -0.05 1.38
CA ALA A 133 14.78 0.00 -0.04
C ALA A 133 15.70 0.99 -0.78
N LYS A 134 16.86 0.50 -1.26
CA LYS A 134 17.59 1.17 -2.33
C LYS A 134 16.73 1.04 -3.59
N LYS A 135 16.37 2.15 -4.23
CA LYS A 135 15.80 2.11 -5.58
C LYS A 135 16.89 1.51 -6.48
N GLU A 136 16.64 0.34 -7.04
CA GLU A 136 17.48 -0.17 -8.12
C GLU A 136 17.37 0.81 -9.28
N GLU A 137 18.45 1.53 -9.54
CA GLU A 137 18.60 2.22 -10.82
C GLU A 137 18.60 1.13 -11.88
N THR A 138 17.55 1.09 -12.71
CA THR A 138 17.57 0.35 -13.96
C THR A 138 18.66 0.94 -14.86
N THR A 139 19.87 0.47 -14.62
CA THR A 139 21.00 0.60 -15.54
C THR A 139 20.62 -0.19 -16.78
N GLY A 140 20.21 0.52 -17.83
CA GLY A 140 20.04 -0.05 -19.15
C GLY A 140 21.37 -0.66 -19.58
N THR A 141 21.49 -1.98 -19.47
CA THR A 141 22.63 -2.72 -19.98
C THR A 141 22.50 -2.77 -21.50
N GLY A 142 23.01 -1.74 -22.16
CA GLY A 142 23.42 -1.83 -23.57
C GLY A 142 24.63 -2.76 -23.63
N VAL A 143 24.41 -3.98 -24.10
CA VAL A 143 25.48 -4.92 -24.43
C VAL A 143 26.17 -4.41 -25.69
N ASP A 144 27.33 -3.77 -25.54
CA ASP A 144 28.29 -3.66 -26.64
C ASP A 144 29.65 -4.25 -26.23
N SER A 145 29.83 -5.49 -26.66
CA SER A 145 31.03 -6.06 -27.27
C SER A 145 32.36 -5.31 -27.13
N LYS A 146 33.20 -5.71 -26.16
CA LYS A 146 34.65 -5.81 -26.44
C LYS A 146 35.35 -6.84 -25.55
N LYS A 147 35.76 -7.92 -26.21
CA LYS A 147 36.49 -9.07 -25.67
C LYS A 147 37.97 -8.71 -25.60
N GLU A 148 38.47 -8.44 -24.40
CA GLU A 148 39.89 -8.18 -24.17
C GLU A 148 40.66 -9.51 -23.97
N LYS A 149 41.78 -9.62 -24.68
CA LYS A 149 42.68 -10.78 -24.66
C LYS A 149 43.59 -10.71 -23.43
N LYS A 150 43.59 -11.75 -22.60
CA LYS A 150 44.81 -12.23 -21.93
C LYS A 150 44.62 -13.69 -21.52
N ARG A 151 45.40 -14.59 -22.14
CA ARG A 151 45.55 -15.99 -21.69
C ARG A 151 46.94 -16.12 -21.07
N GLU A 152 46.94 -16.66 -19.86
CA GLU A 152 48.09 -17.15 -19.12
C GLU A 152 48.81 -18.27 -19.85
N ASN A 153 50.08 -18.43 -19.47
CA ASN A 153 51.05 -19.34 -20.06
C ASN A 153 51.34 -20.50 -19.08
N LYS A 154 51.67 -21.68 -19.66
CA LYS A 154 52.25 -22.91 -19.07
C LYS A 154 51.26 -23.80 -18.28
N ASN A 155 51.26 -25.14 -18.37
CA ASN A 155 52.20 -26.10 -18.93
C ASN A 155 51.53 -27.45 -19.26
N ALA A 156 52.13 -28.15 -20.22
CA ALA A 156 52.14 -29.58 -20.59
C ALA A 156 51.17 -30.60 -19.94
N LYS A 157 50.42 -31.34 -20.78
CA LYS A 157 50.81 -32.69 -21.26
C LYS A 157 49.83 -33.19 -22.32
N LYS A 158 50.40 -33.88 -23.31
CA LYS A 158 49.83 -34.27 -24.61
C LYS A 158 49.53 -35.77 -24.60
N ALA A 159 48.27 -36.15 -24.84
CA ALA A 159 47.84 -37.45 -25.36
C ALA A 159 46.63 -37.14 -26.27
N LYS A 160 46.72 -37.26 -27.61
CA LYS A 160 46.37 -38.47 -28.40
C LYS A 160 45.07 -39.11 -27.86
N THR A 161 43.95 -39.25 -28.56
CA THR A 161 43.70 -39.37 -30.01
C THR A 161 42.19 -39.27 -30.25
N ASP A 162 41.81 -38.83 -31.44
CA ASP A 162 40.69 -39.29 -32.27
C ASP A 162 39.27 -39.51 -31.70
N SER A 163 38.42 -38.58 -32.12
CA SER A 163 37.33 -38.84 -33.07
C SER A 163 36.00 -39.44 -32.56
N LYS A 164 34.96 -38.69 -32.95
CA LYS A 164 33.63 -39.16 -33.38
C LYS A 164 32.71 -39.77 -32.30
N THR A 165 31.39 -39.66 -32.35
CA THR A 165 30.41 -38.87 -33.11
C THR A 165 29.06 -39.33 -32.56
N LYS A 166 28.20 -38.37 -32.20
CA LYS A 166 26.72 -38.36 -32.22
C LYS A 166 25.90 -39.49 -31.53
N LYS A 167 24.81 -38.96 -30.96
CA LYS A 167 23.39 -39.29 -31.18
C LYS A 167 22.71 -40.13 -30.10
N SER A 168 21.82 -39.48 -29.35
CA SER A 168 20.36 -39.74 -29.30
C SER A 168 19.78 -38.93 -28.13
N LYS A 169 18.91 -37.92 -28.31
CA LYS A 169 17.48 -37.99 -28.69
C LYS A 169 16.70 -39.00 -27.84
N LYS A 170 15.89 -38.48 -26.88
CA LYS A 170 14.45 -38.78 -26.65
C LYS A 170 14.07 -38.44 -25.20
N THR A 171 13.28 -37.39 -24.97
CA THR A 171 11.80 -37.32 -24.98
C THR A 171 11.10 -37.99 -23.78
N SER A 172 10.38 -37.14 -23.06
CA SER A 172 8.92 -37.19 -22.82
C SER A 172 8.32 -38.00 -21.67
N ASN A 173 7.22 -37.40 -21.17
CA ASN A 173 6.05 -37.96 -20.48
C ASN A 173 6.19 -38.19 -18.96
N LYS A 174 5.15 -38.05 -18.12
CA LYS A 174 3.68 -37.93 -18.24
C LYS A 174 3.18 -37.46 -16.85
N LYS A 175 2.31 -36.44 -16.69
CA LYS A 175 0.82 -36.44 -16.65
C LYS A 175 0.15 -37.23 -15.48
N GLY A 176 -0.70 -36.53 -14.72
CA GLY A 176 -1.86 -37.04 -13.95
C GLY A 176 -1.75 -36.87 -12.41
N LYS A 177 -2.79 -36.67 -11.60
CA LYS A 177 -4.25 -36.47 -11.75
C LYS A 177 -4.84 -36.07 -10.35
N SER A 178 -6.09 -35.64 -10.31
CA SER A 178 -6.86 -35.03 -9.19
C SER A 178 -7.23 -35.91 -7.98
N LYS A 179 -7.73 -35.28 -6.89
CA LYS A 179 -9.05 -35.58 -6.25
C LYS A 179 -9.41 -34.64 -5.08
N LYS A 180 -10.72 -34.61 -4.76
CA LYS A 180 -11.55 -33.71 -3.93
C LYS A 180 -12.32 -34.59 -2.92
N SER A 181 -12.63 -34.13 -1.69
CA SER A 181 -13.81 -34.57 -0.90
C SER A 181 -14.02 -33.80 0.42
N ASP A 182 -15.30 -33.76 0.86
CA ASP A 182 -15.97 -32.87 1.83
C ASP A 182 -16.10 -33.36 3.29
N SER A 183 -16.36 -32.39 4.20
CA SER A 183 -17.31 -32.34 5.37
C SER A 183 -17.26 -33.34 6.57
N LYS A 184 -17.38 -32.84 7.83
CA LYS A 184 -18.61 -32.85 8.68
C LYS A 184 -18.38 -32.31 10.13
N SER A 185 -19.49 -31.88 10.74
CA SER A 185 -19.73 -31.08 11.95
C SER A 185 -19.43 -31.68 13.34
N LYS A 186 -19.30 -30.82 14.37
CA LYS A 186 -19.78 -31.11 15.74
C LYS A 186 -20.29 -29.85 16.45
N LYS A 187 -21.44 -30.00 17.12
CA LYS A 187 -22.26 -29.00 17.84
C LYS A 187 -22.18 -29.34 19.33
N THR A 188 -21.92 -28.38 20.22
CA THR A 188 -22.17 -28.49 21.68
C THR A 188 -22.47 -27.12 22.27
N SER A 189 -23.47 -27.08 23.15
CA SER A 189 -24.00 -25.92 23.87
C SER A 189 -23.80 -26.11 25.38
N SER A 190 -23.43 -25.06 26.14
CA SER A 190 -23.87 -24.86 27.54
C SER A 190 -23.38 -23.53 28.17
N LYS A 191 -24.36 -22.81 28.76
CA LYS A 191 -24.38 -21.79 29.85
C LYS A 191 -23.13 -21.51 30.70
N SER A 192 -22.88 -20.22 31.03
CA SER A 192 -23.03 -19.57 32.38
C SER A 192 -22.14 -18.31 32.49
N SER A 193 -22.72 -17.09 32.55
CA SER A 193 -22.91 -16.24 33.74
C SER A 193 -21.68 -15.48 34.27
N GLY A 194 -21.76 -14.14 34.16
CA GLY A 194 -21.64 -13.20 35.29
C GLY A 194 -20.37 -13.21 36.13
N LYS A 195 -19.42 -12.32 35.78
CA LYS A 195 -18.46 -11.68 36.69
C LYS A 195 -17.74 -10.60 35.87
N ASN A 196 -18.14 -9.34 36.00
CA ASN A 196 -17.31 -8.15 35.67
C ASN A 196 -18.00 -6.80 35.96
N SER A 197 -19.18 -6.76 36.58
CA SER A 197 -19.86 -5.48 36.87
C SER A 197 -19.24 -4.68 38.02
N SER A 198 -18.58 -5.31 38.99
CA SER A 198 -18.10 -4.60 40.19
C SER A 198 -16.88 -3.70 39.97
N LYS A 199 -16.14 -3.86 38.86
CA LYS A 199 -14.92 -3.09 38.60
C LYS A 199 -15.16 -1.83 37.75
N LEU A 200 -16.32 -1.75 37.09
CA LEU A 200 -16.74 -0.57 36.32
C LEU A 200 -17.39 0.46 37.26
N ASP A 201 -18.20 0.01 38.21
CA ASP A 201 -18.87 0.89 39.18
C ASP A 201 -17.87 1.60 40.14
N GLU A 202 -16.71 1.00 40.41
CA GLU A 202 -15.64 1.63 41.21
C GLU A 202 -14.86 2.70 40.43
N LEU A 203 -14.72 2.56 39.10
CA LEU A 203 -14.01 3.53 38.27
C LEU A 203 -14.86 4.76 37.95
N GLU A 204 -16.19 4.63 37.90
CA GLU A 204 -17.08 5.77 37.64
C GLU A 204 -17.18 6.74 38.83
N LYS A 205 -17.02 6.25 40.07
CA LYS A 205 -16.95 7.11 41.27
C LYS A 205 -15.66 7.90 41.42
N GLU A 206 -14.57 7.43 40.82
CA GLU A 206 -13.25 8.08 40.94
C GLU A 206 -13.06 9.22 39.91
N ILE A 207 -13.83 9.19 38.81
CA ILE A 207 -13.72 10.18 37.72
C ILE A 207 -14.73 11.33 37.90
N PHE A 208 -15.86 11.09 38.57
CA PHE A 208 -16.97 12.05 38.61
C PHE A 208 -17.47 12.40 40.03
N GLY A 209 -16.79 11.92 41.08
CA GLY A 209 -17.09 12.19 42.49
C GLY A 209 -16.35 13.40 43.05
#